data_AF-A0AB38BLH5-F1
#
_entry.id   AF-A0AB38BLH5-F1
#
_cell.length_a   1.000
_cell.length_b   1.000
_cell.length_c   1.000
_cell.angle_alpha   90.00
_cell.angle_beta   90.00
_cell.angle_gamma   90.00
#
_symmetry.space_group_name_H-M   'P 1'
#
loop_
_entity.id
_entity.type
_entity.pdbx_description
1 polymer ?
#
loop_
_entity_poly.entity_id
_entity_poly.type
_entity_poly.pdbx_seq_one_letter_code
_entity_poly.pdbx_strand_id
1 'polypeptide(L)' 'SNLHQEQLDFENSDAFREKSRMRYRIEQKNSELKNRYGLKKSMSNGLFGMTIQSASTVFIANMRKIIREIEKKGA' A
#
# COMPACT_ATOMS: atom_id res chain seq x y z
N SER A 1 15.35 -34.01 2.97
CA SER A 1 15.81 -32.63 3.26
C SER A 1 14.61 -31.88 3.82
N ASN A 2 14.64 -31.52 5.10
CA ASN A 2 13.52 -30.84 5.79
C ASN A 2 13.60 -29.30 5.69
N LEU A 3 14.53 -28.77 4.88
CA LEU A 3 14.88 -27.34 4.84
C LEU A 3 13.69 -26.43 4.46
N HIS A 4 12.72 -26.93 3.71
CA HIS A 4 11.58 -26.15 3.21
C HIS A 4 10.24 -26.53 3.84
N GLN A 5 10.21 -27.49 4.77
CA GLN A 5 8.95 -27.98 5.34
C GLN A 5 8.22 -26.87 6.12
N GLU A 6 8.96 -26.11 6.94
CA GLU A 6 8.38 -24.99 7.70
C GLU A 6 7.79 -23.89 6.80
N GLN A 7 8.45 -23.60 5.67
CA GLN A 7 7.95 -22.61 4.71
C GLN A 7 6.68 -23.12 4.01
N LEU A 8 6.65 -24.40 3.61
CA LEU A 8 5.47 -25.02 3.02
C LEU A 8 4.29 -25.02 4.00
N ASP A 9 4.54 -25.37 5.27
CA ASP A 9 3.50 -25.38 6.30
C ASP A 9 2.96 -23.97 6.55
N PHE A 10 3.83 -22.94 6.54
CA PHE A 10 3.42 -21.54 6.62
C PHE A 10 2.62 -21.07 5.39
N GLU A 11 3.08 -21.36 4.17
CA GLU A 11 2.39 -20.98 2.93
C GLU A 11 1.02 -21.66 2.78
N ASN A 12 0.87 -22.87 3.32
CA ASN A 12 -0.39 -23.58 3.37
C ASN A 12 -1.33 -23.10 4.49
N SER A 13 -0.84 -22.34 5.46
CA SER A 13 -1.66 -21.81 6.55
C SER A 13 -2.76 -20.87 6.04
N ASP A 14 -3.92 -20.91 6.68
CA ASP A 14 -5.05 -20.03 6.33
C ASP A 14 -4.69 -18.55 6.51
N ALA A 15 -3.86 -18.23 7.51
CA ALA A 15 -3.35 -16.89 7.74
C ALA A 15 -2.53 -16.35 6.56
N PHE A 16 -1.70 -17.19 5.94
CA PHE A 16 -0.95 -16.82 4.75
C PHE A 16 -1.87 -16.66 3.54
N ARG A 17 -2.79 -17.61 3.32
CA ARG A 17 -3.74 -17.55 2.20
C ARG A 17 -4.60 -16.28 2.27
N GLU A 18 -5.07 -15.91 3.46
CA GLU A 18 -5.86 -14.68 3.63
C GLU A 18 -5.05 -13.42 3.33
N LYS A 19 -3.82 -13.31 3.87
CA LYS A 19 -2.93 -12.19 3.57
C LYS A 19 -2.61 -12.11 2.07
N SER A 20 -2.36 -13.25 1.43
CA SER A 20 -2.07 -13.34 0.00
C SER A 20 -3.24 -12.82 -0.83
N ARG A 21 -4.49 -13.17 -0.49
CA ARG A 21 -5.70 -12.66 -1.16
C ARG A 21 -5.84 -11.14 -1.08
N MET A 22 -5.36 -10.50 -0.02
CA MET A 22 -5.43 -9.04 0.11
C MET A 22 -4.32 -8.29 -0.66
N ARG A 23 -3.25 -8.99 -1.06
CA ARG A 23 -2.03 -8.39 -1.62
C ARG A 23 -2.29 -7.51 -2.84
N TYR A 24 -3.16 -7.94 -3.76
CA TYR A 24 -3.44 -7.17 -4.98
C TYR A 24 -3.99 -5.77 -4.68
N ARG A 25 -4.83 -5.63 -3.63
CA ARG A 25 -5.40 -4.33 -3.21
C ARG A 25 -4.31 -3.41 -2.67
N ILE A 26 -3.38 -3.98 -1.90
CA ILE A 26 -2.24 -3.25 -1.30
C ILE A 26 -1.27 -2.81 -2.39
N GLU A 27 -0.93 -3.69 -3.33
CA GLU A 27 -0.03 -3.37 -4.44
C GLU A 27 -0.61 -2.31 -5.37
N GLN A 28 -1.90 -2.38 -5.67
CA GLN A 28 -2.59 -1.35 -6.43
C GLN A 28 -2.48 0.01 -5.73
N LYS A 29 -2.72 0.07 -4.41
CA LYS A 29 -2.61 1.32 -3.65
C LYS A 29 -1.18 1.84 -3.59
N ASN A 30 -0.20 0.95 -3.39
CA ASN A 30 1.21 1.32 -3.38
C ASN A 30 1.68 1.84 -4.73
N SER A 31 1.23 1.23 -5.83
CA SER A 31 1.50 1.72 -7.20
C SER A 31 0.90 3.10 -7.42
N GLU A 32 -0.33 3.33 -6.93
CA GLU A 32 -0.97 4.65 -6.98
C GLU A 32 -0.14 5.71 -6.23
N LEU A 33 0.23 5.44 -4.97
CA LEU A 33 1.02 6.36 -4.15
C LEU A 33 2.38 6.66 -4.77
N LYS A 34 3.08 5.64 -5.28
CA LYS A 34 4.40 5.79 -5.91
C LYS A 34 4.33 6.59 -7.21
N ASN A 35 3.41 6.24 -8.10
CA ASN A 35 3.40 6.76 -9.46
C ASN A 35 2.53 8.02 -9.62
N ARG A 36 1.33 8.06 -9.04
CA ARG A 36 0.42 9.21 -9.18
C ARG A 36 0.70 10.32 -8.18
N TYR A 37 1.13 9.97 -6.97
CA TYR A 37 1.40 10.93 -5.90
C TYR A 37 2.90 11.17 -5.66
N GLY A 38 3.77 10.62 -6.51
CA GLY A 38 5.20 10.94 -6.50
C GLY A 38 6.01 10.30 -5.37
N LEU A 39 5.45 9.38 -4.58
CA LEU A 39 6.16 8.72 -3.48
C LEU A 39 7.32 7.82 -3.94
N LYS A 40 7.46 7.59 -5.25
CA LYS A 40 8.62 6.88 -5.82
C LYS A 40 9.94 7.62 -5.59
N LYS A 41 9.92 8.95 -5.45
CA LYS A 41 11.11 9.77 -5.23
C LYS A 41 11.11 10.34 -3.82
N SER A 42 12.21 10.18 -3.10
CA SER A 42 12.37 10.84 -1.80
C SER A 42 12.63 12.34 -1.98
N MET A 43 11.96 13.15 -1.18
CA MET A 43 12.15 14.61 -1.12
C MET A 43 13.21 15.03 -0.11
N SER A 44 13.60 14.11 0.79
CA SER A 44 14.54 14.37 1.88
C SER A 44 15.37 13.12 2.19
N ASN A 45 16.51 13.32 2.83
CA ASN A 45 17.30 12.20 3.34
C ASN A 45 16.81 11.76 4.73
N GLY A 46 16.91 10.47 5.02
CA GLY A 46 16.61 9.90 6.33
C GLY A 46 15.14 9.57 6.60
N LEU A 47 14.93 8.75 7.64
CA LEU A 47 13.64 8.15 7.98
C LEU A 47 12.58 9.20 8.38
N PHE A 48 13.00 10.24 9.08
CA PHE A 48 12.08 11.29 9.56
C PHE A 48 11.37 12.00 8.40
N GLY A 49 12.14 12.48 7.42
CA GLY A 49 11.56 13.17 6.27
C GLY A 49 10.76 12.23 5.35
N MET A 50 11.21 10.98 5.17
CA MET A 50 10.43 9.96 4.48
C MET A 50 9.09 9.66 5.17
N THR A 51 9.06 9.67 6.50
CA THR A 51 7.83 9.47 7.29
C THR A 51 6.85 10.60 7.04
N ILE A 52 7.30 11.86 7.13
CA ILE A 52 6.45 13.03 6.86
C ILE A 52 5.93 13.01 5.41
N GLN A 53 6.80 12.74 4.44
CA GLN A 53 6.42 12.64 3.03
C GLN A 53 5.36 11.54 2.82
N SER A 54 5.57 10.36 3.39
CA SER A 54 4.66 9.22 3.25
C SER A 54 3.29 9.52 3.88
N ALA A 55 3.28 10.05 5.10
CA ALA A 55 2.05 10.41 5.81
C ALA A 55 1.23 11.46 5.02
N SER A 56 1.91 12.52 4.55
CA SER A 56 1.29 13.59 3.77
C SER A 56 0.72 13.07 2.44
N THR A 57 1.47 12.21 1.74
CA THR A 57 1.05 11.59 0.48
C THR A 57 -0.21 10.74 0.67
N VAL A 58 -0.24 9.90 1.71
CA VAL A 58 -1.41 9.05 2.02
C VAL A 58 -2.63 9.91 2.35
N PHE A 59 -2.45 10.96 3.16
CA PHE A 59 -3.52 11.88 3.51
C PHE A 59 -4.12 12.55 2.27
N ILE A 60 -3.29 13.16 1.42
CA ILE A 60 -3.74 13.82 0.19
C ILE A 60 -4.42 12.82 -0.76
N ALA A 61 -3.89 11.61 -0.90
CA ALA A 61 -4.49 10.59 -1.76
C ALA A 61 -5.89 10.18 -1.30
N ASN A 62 -6.11 10.08 0.01
CA ASN A 62 -7.43 9.78 0.56
C ASN A 62 -8.39 10.97 0.41
N MET A 63 -7.92 12.19 0.66
CA MET A 63 -8.73 13.41 0.46
C MET A 63 -9.22 13.53 -0.99
N ARG A 64 -8.33 13.33 -1.98
CA ARG A 64 -8.73 13.35 -3.41
C ARG A 64 -9.74 12.27 -3.75
N LYS A 65 -9.68 11.11 -3.11
CA LYS A 65 -10.68 10.04 -3.30
C LYS A 65 -12.04 10.48 -2.76
N ILE A 66 -12.09 11.01 -1.54
CA ILE A 66 -13.34 11.49 -0.91
C ILE A 66 -14.00 12.57 -1.78
N ILE A 67 -13.23 13.57 -2.22
CA ILE A 67 -13.74 14.65 -3.07
C ILE A 67 -14.36 14.10 -4.36
N ARG A 68 -13.67 13.18 -5.06
CA ARG A 68 -14.20 12.55 -6.28
C ARG A 68 -15.50 11.78 -6.03
N GLU A 69 -15.62 11.10 -4.89
CA GLU A 69 -16.85 10.38 -4.56
C GLU A 69 -18.01 11.32 -4.21
N ILE A 70 -17.72 12.50 -3.66
CA ILE A 70 -18.72 13.56 -3.45
C ILE A 70 -19.17 14.12 -4.81
N GLU A 71 -18.23 14.45 -5.69
CA GLU A 71 -18.50 14.99 -7.04
C GLU A 71 -19.38 14.02 -7.86
N LYS A 72 -19.08 12.73 -7.85
CA LYS A 72 -19.87 11.69 -8.54
C LYS A 72 -21.31 11.54 -8.02
N LYS A 73 -21.56 11.87 -6.75
CA LYS A 73 -22.89 11.77 -6.13
C LYS A 73 -23.73 13.03 -6.36
N GLY A 74 -23.09 14.17 -6.63
CA GLY A 74 -23.74 15.43 -6.96
C GLY A 74 -23.97 15.65 -8.45
N ALA A 75 -23.45 14.76 -9.30
CA ALA A 75 -23.70 14.68 -10.75
C ALA A 75 -24.75 13.61 -11.04
#